data_AF-A9E9H6-F1
#
_entry.id   AF-A9E9H6-F1
#
_cell.length_a   1.000
_cell.length_b   1.000
_cell.length_c   1.000
_cell.angle_alpha   90.00
_cell.angle_beta   90.00
_cell.angle_gamma   90.00
#
_symmetry.space_group_name_H-M   'P 1'
#
loop_
_entity.id
_entity.type
_entity.pdbx_description
1 polymer ?
#
loop_
_entity_poly.entity_id
_entity_poly.type
_entity_poly.pdbx_seq_one_letter_code
_entity_poly.pdbx_strand_id
1 'polypeptide(L)' 'MRTLISIAVGFWIAREISSRYHKRLCTQIQLKQKRRLQAYFKDQGFSQRQIKEYTKSILNL' A
#
# COMPACT_ATOMS: atom_id res chain seq x y z
N MET A 1 3.11 -40.42 -0.31
CA MET A 1 4.12 -39.48 -0.86
C MET A 1 3.52 -38.43 -1.80
N ARG A 2 2.71 -38.79 -2.81
CA ARG A 2 2.10 -37.83 -3.77
C ARG A 2 1.23 -36.73 -3.11
N THR A 3 0.52 -37.05 -2.04
CA THR A 3 -0.34 -36.09 -1.29
C THR A 3 0.46 -35.02 -0.55
N LEU A 4 1.55 -35.40 0.11
CA LEU A 4 2.47 -34.48 0.81
C LEU A 4 3.11 -33.46 -0.15
N ILE A 5 3.51 -33.92 -1.35
CA ILE A 5 4.10 -33.04 -2.38
C ILE A 5 3.06 -32.04 -2.89
N SER A 6 1.83 -32.48 -3.14
CA SER A 6 0.74 -31.59 -3.60
C SER A 6 0.40 -30.51 -2.56
N ILE A 7 0.38 -30.84 -1.27
CA ILE A 7 0.14 -29.88 -0.19
C ILE A 7 1.27 -28.85 -0.12
N ALA A 8 2.52 -29.28 -0.23
CA ALA A 8 3.68 -28.39 -0.18
C ALA A 8 3.68 -27.39 -1.36
N VAL A 9 3.36 -27.85 -2.57
CA VAL A 9 3.25 -26.99 -3.76
C VAL A 9 2.09 -26.00 -3.62
N GLY A 10 0.92 -26.47 -3.15
CA GLY A 10 -0.24 -25.60 -2.92
C GLY A 10 0.04 -24.51 -1.87
N PHE A 11 0.71 -24.86 -0.78
CA PHE A 11 1.12 -23.89 0.24
C PHE A 11 2.09 -22.84 -0.31
N TRP A 12 3.06 -23.25 -1.13
CA TRP A 12 4.03 -22.33 -1.72
C TRP A 12 3.36 -21.31 -2.66
N ILE A 13 2.47 -21.77 -3.53
CA ILE A 13 1.71 -20.90 -4.45
C ILE A 13 0.81 -19.92 -3.66
N ALA A 14 0.07 -20.41 -2.66
CA ALA A 14 -0.78 -19.57 -1.82
C ALA A 14 0.04 -18.50 -1.05
N ARG A 15 1.22 -18.87 -0.54
CA ARG A 15 2.14 -17.94 0.12
C ARG A 15 2.65 -16.87 -0.83
N GLU A 16 2.98 -17.24 -2.07
CA GLU A 16 3.50 -16.28 -3.04
C GLU A 16 2.41 -15.29 -3.48
N ILE A 17 1.20 -15.79 -3.76
CA ILE A 17 0.04 -14.95 -4.15
C ILE A 17 -0.32 -13.98 -3.01
N SER A 18 -0.43 -14.48 -1.78
CA SER A 18 -0.76 -13.65 -0.62
C SER A 18 0.29 -12.57 -0.36
N SER A 19 1.59 -12.91 -0.45
CA SER A 19 2.68 -11.95 -0.30
C SER A 19 2.61 -10.84 -1.36
N ARG A 20 2.39 -11.19 -2.63
CA ARG A 20 2.22 -10.21 -3.72
C ARG A 20 0.97 -9.35 -3.52
N TYR A 21 -0.14 -9.95 -3.08
CA TYR A 21 -1.38 -9.24 -2.80
C TYR A 21 -1.21 -8.23 -1.67
N HIS A 22 -0.63 -8.62 -0.54
CA HIS A 22 -0.39 -7.72 0.59
C HIS A 22 0.51 -6.54 0.21
N LYS A 23 1.57 -6.77 -0.59
CA LYS A 23 2.39 -5.67 -1.11
C LYS A 23 1.57 -4.69 -1.93
N ARG A 24 0.76 -5.18 -2.88
CA ARG A 24 -0.12 -4.33 -3.71
C ARG A 24 -1.14 -3.59 -2.85
N LEU A 25 -1.75 -4.25 -1.88
CA LEU A 25 -2.73 -3.68 -0.96
C LEU A 25 -2.10 -2.53 -0.16
N CYS A 26 -0.92 -2.74 0.43
CA CYS A 26 -0.20 -1.71 1.17
C CYS A 26 0.08 -0.48 0.29
N THR A 27 0.56 -0.66 -0.93
CA THR A 27 0.79 0.45 -1.86
C THR A 27 -0.50 1.19 -2.21
N GLN A 28 -1.60 0.47 -2.45
CA GLN A 28 -2.89 1.10 -2.74
C GLN A 28 -3.43 1.89 -1.55
N ILE A 29 -3.32 1.34 -0.34
CA ILE A 29 -3.74 2.01 0.90
C ILE A 29 -2.92 3.28 1.10
N GLN A 30 -1.58 3.21 0.96
CA GLN A 30 -0.71 4.39 1.07
C GLN A 30 -1.06 5.47 0.04
N LEU A 31 -1.28 5.10 -1.23
CA LEU A 31 -1.70 6.06 -2.26
C LEU A 31 -3.07 6.68 -1.95
N LYS A 32 -4.02 5.88 -1.44
CA LYS A 32 -5.34 6.37 -1.06
C LYS A 32 -5.27 7.35 0.11
N GLN A 33 -4.47 7.03 1.14
CA GLN A 33 -4.23 7.92 2.28
C GLN A 33 -3.54 9.22 1.84
N LYS A 34 -2.50 9.13 1.00
CA LYS A 34 -1.82 10.30 0.42
C LYS A 34 -2.81 11.21 -0.32
N ARG A 35 -3.67 10.66 -1.18
CA ARG A 35 -4.69 11.44 -1.90
C ARG A 35 -5.69 12.12 -0.96
N ARG A 36 -6.13 11.42 0.09
CA ARG A 36 -7.05 11.98 1.10
C ARG A 36 -6.39 13.12 1.87
N LEU A 37 -5.14 12.95 2.28
CA LEU A 37 -4.37 13.98 2.99
C LEU A 37 -4.17 15.23 2.12
N GLN A 38 -3.80 15.03 0.85
CA GLN A 38 -3.66 16.13 -0.11
C GLN A 38 -4.98 16.85 -0.36
N ALA A 39 -6.09 16.11 -0.46
CA ALA A 39 -7.42 16.69 -0.61
C ALA A 39 -7.83 17.52 0.61
N TYR A 40 -7.55 17.00 1.83
CA TYR A 40 -7.78 17.72 3.08
C TYR A 40 -7.02 19.05 3.12
N PHE A 41 -5.72 19.04 2.82
CA PHE A 41 -4.95 20.30 2.79
C PHE A 41 -5.38 21.25 1.68
N LYS A 42 -5.83 20.73 0.54
CA LYS A 42 -6.40 21.57 -0.52
C LYS A 42 -7.67 22.28 -0.07
N ASP A 43 -8.54 21.57 0.66
CA ASP A 43 -9.78 22.11 1.21
C ASP A 43 -9.52 23.20 2.26
N GLN A 44 -8.44 23.06 3.02
CA GLN A 44 -7.97 24.07 3.99
C GLN A 44 -7.28 25.28 3.34
N GLY A 45 -7.18 25.33 2.00
CA GLY A 45 -6.62 26.47 1.27
C GLY A 45 -5.08 26.50 1.18
N PHE A 46 -4.39 25.40 1.50
CA PHE A 46 -2.92 25.35 1.38
C PHE A 46 -2.46 25.40 -0.09
N SER A 47 -1.33 26.06 -0.33
CA SER A 47 -0.70 26.08 -1.66
C SER A 47 -0.13 24.70 -2.02
N GLN A 48 -0.11 24.34 -3.31
CA GLN A 48 0.39 23.04 -3.77
C GLN A 48 1.81 22.71 -3.27
N ARG A 49 2.65 23.73 -3.05
CA ARG A 49 4.02 23.57 -2.52
C ARG A 49 4.00 23.12 -1.06
N GLN A 50 3.18 23.77 -0.24
CA GLN A 50 2.97 23.42 1.17
C GLN A 50 2.33 22.04 1.32
N ILE A 51 1.33 21.73 0.48
CA ILE A 51 0.70 20.40 0.48
C ILE A 51 1.75 19.30 0.25
N LYS A 52 2.66 19.49 -0.71
CA LYS A 52 3.74 18.51 -0.97
C LYS A 52 4.69 18.37 0.21
N GLU A 53 5.12 19.48 0.82
CA GLU A 53 6.01 19.47 1.98
C GLU A 53 5.36 18.78 3.20
N TYR A 54 4.13 19.15 3.55
CA TYR A 54 3.39 18.55 4.67
C TYR A 54 3.04 17.09 4.41
N THR A 55 2.65 16.74 3.19
CA THR A 55 2.40 15.33 2.83
C THR A 55 3.67 14.51 2.97
N LYS A 56 4.82 15.07 2.60
CA LYS A 56 6.13 14.39 2.69
C LYS A 56 6.56 14.20 4.15
N SER A 57 6.42 15.23 4.98
CA SER A 57 6.78 15.17 6.41
C SER A 57 5.89 14.21 7.20
N ILE A 58 4.58 14.19 6.94
CA ILE A 58 3.63 13.34 7.67
C ILE A 58 3.77 11.86 7.27
N LEU A 59 3.98 11.58 5.98
CA LEU A 59 4.11 10.20 5.50
C LEU A 59 5.53 9.63 5.61
N ASN A 60 6.51 10.41 6.10
CA ASN A 60 7.93 10.00 6.15
C ASN A 60 8.41 9.34 4.84
N LEU A 61 8.00 9.92 3.70
CA LEU A 61 8.32 9.50 2.33
C LEU A 61 9.46 10.34 1.76
#